data_AF-A0A526Z676-F1
#
_entry.id   AF-A0A526Z676-F1
#
_cell.length_a   1.000
_cell.length_b   1.000
_cell.length_c   1.000
_cell.angle_alpha   90.00
_cell.angle_beta   90.00
_cell.angle_gamma   90.00
#
_symmetry.space_group_name_H-M   'P 1'
#
loop_
_entity.id
_entity.type
_entity.pdbx_description
1 polymer ?
#
loop_
_entity_poly.entity_id
_entity_poly.type
_entity_poly.pdbx_seq_one_letter_code
_entity_poly.pdbx_strand_id
1 'polypeptide(L)'
;GAEILILDEPTGVLTPAEADHLFRILRQLKEQGKTIVLITHKLREIMAITDTVSVMRQGTMVATRETTKTTVGELAELMVGRRVLLRVEKGEAEAGGVKLAVKNLTVKDSRGVTMVDGKPIDLTGAADPGELRDRGLAHVPEDRHHVGLVLAFEENENSILGYHDDPRYLKGPFLDIDAIRDDAREKIAKYDIRPADCRLKTANFSGGNQQKIVLAREMEQDPGVLIVGQPTRGVDVGAIEFIHKRLIAMRDQGKAVLVVSVELDEIRSLSDRILVMFAGRIVGERGPEASEGELGLLMAGVEHREAAE
;
A
#
# COMPACT_ATOMS: atom_id res chain seq x y z
N GLY A 1 9.38 7.16 -36.54
CA GLY A 1 9.27 7.49 -35.11
C GLY A 1 10.37 6.73 -34.40
N ALA A 2 10.21 6.41 -33.12
CA ALA A 2 10.95 5.30 -32.54
C ALA A 2 10.41 3.97 -33.11
N GLU A 3 11.25 2.93 -33.15
CA GLU A 3 10.86 1.56 -33.54
C GLU A 3 10.75 0.63 -32.32
N ILE A 4 11.43 0.99 -31.22
CA ILE A 4 11.36 0.34 -29.92
C ILE A 4 10.95 1.42 -28.90
N LEU A 5 9.94 1.13 -28.08
CA LEU A 5 9.53 1.93 -26.94
C LEU A 5 9.81 1.14 -25.66
N ILE A 6 10.48 1.76 -24.68
CA ILE A 6 10.70 1.18 -23.35
C ILE A 6 9.91 2.03 -22.35
N LEU A 7 9.16 1.37 -21.47
CA LEU A 7 8.32 2.00 -20.45
C LEU A 7 8.62 1.37 -19.09
N ASP A 8 8.84 2.21 -18.08
CA ASP A 8 9.17 1.80 -16.71
C ASP A 8 8.06 2.27 -15.77
N GLU A 9 7.35 1.31 -15.17
CA GLU A 9 6.16 1.50 -14.30
C GLU A 9 5.18 2.61 -14.77
N PRO A 10 4.76 2.65 -16.06
CA PRO A 10 4.07 3.80 -16.65
C PRO A 10 2.66 4.06 -16.09
N THR A 11 2.18 3.17 -15.22
CA THR A 11 0.87 3.16 -14.54
C THR A 11 0.97 3.44 -13.04
N GLY A 12 2.17 3.61 -12.46
CA GLY A 12 2.39 3.74 -11.00
C GLY A 12 1.78 4.96 -10.31
N VAL A 13 1.13 5.84 -11.09
CA VAL A 13 0.38 7.03 -10.65
C VAL A 13 -1.02 7.14 -11.26
N LEU A 14 -1.44 6.19 -12.12
CA LEU A 14 -2.67 6.25 -12.89
C LEU A 14 -3.84 5.55 -12.19
N THR A 15 -5.06 6.04 -12.41
CA THR A 15 -6.28 5.30 -12.09
C THR A 15 -6.49 4.12 -13.05
N PRO A 16 -7.31 3.11 -12.72
CA PRO A 16 -7.57 1.98 -13.60
C PRO A 16 -8.07 2.38 -15.01
N ALA A 17 -8.94 3.41 -15.10
CA ALA A 17 -9.47 3.89 -16.37
C ALA A 17 -8.41 4.60 -17.26
N GLU A 18 -7.42 5.25 -16.64
CA GLU A 18 -6.28 5.86 -17.33
C GLU A 18 -5.28 4.79 -17.80
N ALA A 19 -5.02 3.76 -16.98
CA ALA A 19 -4.23 2.60 -17.37
C ALA A 19 -4.87 1.86 -18.56
N ASP A 20 -6.18 1.59 -18.51
CA ASP A 20 -6.94 0.98 -19.60
C ASP A 20 -7.06 1.91 -20.84
N HIS A 21 -6.76 3.22 -20.71
CA HIS A 21 -6.56 4.12 -21.85
C HIS A 21 -5.15 3.99 -22.44
N LEU A 22 -4.10 4.02 -21.60
CA LEU A 22 -2.71 3.77 -22.01
C LEU A 22 -2.59 2.43 -22.77
N PHE A 23 -3.19 1.35 -22.28
CA PHE A 23 -3.14 0.05 -22.93
C PHE A 23 -3.74 0.04 -24.34
N ARG A 24 -4.73 0.88 -24.63
CA ARG A 24 -5.28 1.04 -25.99
C ARG A 24 -4.28 1.73 -26.93
N ILE A 25 -3.58 2.76 -26.46
CA ILE A 25 -2.53 3.46 -27.22
C ILE A 25 -1.36 2.50 -27.53
N LEU A 26 -0.91 1.73 -26.53
CA LEU A 26 0.19 0.77 -26.71
C LEU A 26 -0.17 -0.37 -27.68
N ARG A 27 -1.43 -0.85 -27.68
CA ARG A 27 -1.91 -1.80 -28.71
C ARG A 27 -1.87 -1.20 -30.12
N GLN A 28 -2.32 0.04 -30.31
CA GLN A 28 -2.23 0.73 -31.61
C GLN A 28 -0.79 0.94 -32.09
N LEU A 29 0.16 1.21 -31.19
CA LEU A 29 1.58 1.30 -31.56
C LEU A 29 2.14 -0.07 -31.98
N LYS A 30 1.78 -1.15 -31.29
CA LYS A 30 2.12 -2.52 -31.70
C LYS A 30 1.54 -2.88 -33.08
N GLU A 31 0.29 -2.50 -33.37
CA GLU A 31 -0.34 -2.67 -34.68
C GLU A 31 0.39 -1.91 -35.80
N GLN A 32 1.04 -0.78 -35.47
CA GLN A 32 1.95 -0.03 -36.37
C GLN A 32 3.37 -0.64 -36.46
N GLY A 33 3.56 -1.89 -36.00
CA GLY A 33 4.82 -2.62 -36.06
C GLY A 33 5.85 -2.22 -35.00
N LYS A 34 5.47 -1.52 -33.93
CA LYS A 34 6.41 -1.08 -32.89
C LYS A 34 6.64 -2.15 -31.84
N THR A 35 7.91 -2.35 -31.49
CA THR A 35 8.30 -3.18 -30.34
C THR A 35 8.10 -2.37 -29.07
N ILE A 36 7.45 -2.96 -28.06
CA ILE A 36 7.21 -2.32 -26.76
C ILE A 36 7.80 -3.22 -25.67
N VAL A 37 8.68 -2.65 -24.84
CA VAL A 37 9.23 -3.29 -23.65
C VAL A 37 8.60 -2.61 -22.43
N LEU A 38 7.74 -3.35 -21.74
CA LEU A 38 7.12 -2.90 -20.49
C LEU A 38 7.89 -3.49 -19.31
N ILE A 39 8.42 -2.63 -18.45
CA ILE A 39 8.98 -2.99 -17.14
C ILE A 39 7.89 -2.68 -16.11
N THR A 40 7.35 -3.72 -15.47
CA THR A 40 6.43 -3.55 -14.33
C THR A 40 6.42 -4.76 -13.39
N HIS A 41 6.13 -4.53 -12.12
CA HIS A 41 5.74 -5.57 -11.15
C HIS A 41 4.23 -5.88 -11.14
N LYS A 42 3.39 -5.09 -11.83
CA LYS A 42 1.93 -5.22 -11.81
C LYS A 42 1.42 -6.35 -12.73
N LEU A 43 1.12 -7.50 -12.12
CA LEU A 43 0.69 -8.73 -12.82
C LEU A 43 -0.56 -8.55 -13.70
N ARG A 44 -1.55 -7.71 -13.30
CA ARG A 44 -2.72 -7.39 -14.14
C ARG A 44 -2.31 -6.85 -15.52
N GLU A 45 -1.30 -5.99 -15.55
CA GLU A 45 -0.88 -5.25 -16.74
C GLU A 45 -0.12 -6.14 -17.70
N ILE A 46 0.79 -6.96 -17.16
CA ILE A 46 1.49 -8.03 -17.88
C ILE A 46 0.47 -8.90 -18.61
N MET A 47 -0.47 -9.51 -17.88
CA MET A 47 -1.49 -10.39 -18.45
C MET A 47 -2.45 -9.67 -19.43
N ALA A 48 -2.61 -8.35 -19.32
CA ALA A 48 -3.50 -7.57 -20.19
C ALA A 48 -2.86 -7.08 -21.49
N ILE A 49 -1.52 -7.04 -21.62
CA ILE A 49 -0.89 -6.40 -22.79
C ILE A 49 0.36 -7.07 -23.38
N THR A 50 1.14 -7.85 -22.62
CA THR A 50 2.39 -8.43 -23.18
C THR A 50 2.10 -9.71 -23.97
N ASP A 51 2.79 -9.91 -25.10
CA ASP A 51 2.80 -11.22 -25.78
C ASP A 51 3.71 -12.23 -25.05
N THR A 52 4.84 -11.73 -24.56
CA THR A 52 5.91 -12.47 -23.90
C THR A 52 6.34 -11.72 -22.66
N VAL A 53 6.49 -12.43 -21.55
CA VAL A 53 7.00 -11.93 -20.27
C VAL A 53 8.31 -12.61 -19.92
N SER A 54 9.26 -11.84 -19.40
CA SER A 54 10.59 -12.28 -18.98
C SER A 54 10.82 -11.86 -17.53
N VAL A 55 11.04 -12.83 -16.65
CA VAL A 55 11.13 -12.63 -15.20
C VAL A 55 12.58 -12.62 -14.75
N MET A 56 13.02 -11.49 -14.19
CA MET A 56 14.32 -11.34 -13.56
C MET A 56 14.23 -11.47 -12.04
N ARG A 57 15.15 -12.23 -11.43
CA ARG A 57 15.31 -12.34 -9.96
C ARG A 57 16.80 -12.37 -9.61
N GLN A 58 17.19 -11.66 -8.55
CA GLN A 58 18.59 -11.59 -8.08
C GLN A 58 19.61 -11.21 -9.18
N GLY A 59 19.21 -10.31 -10.11
CA GLY A 59 20.05 -9.89 -11.24
C GLY A 59 20.18 -10.91 -12.38
N THR A 60 19.39 -12.00 -12.36
CA THR A 60 19.43 -13.07 -13.37
C THR A 60 18.06 -13.29 -14.00
N MET A 61 18.02 -13.62 -15.30
CA MET A 61 16.78 -13.99 -15.98
C MET A 61 16.40 -15.43 -15.60
N VAL A 62 15.34 -15.62 -14.79
CA VAL A 62 14.95 -16.93 -14.28
C VAL A 62 13.93 -17.65 -15.17
N ALA A 63 13.18 -16.91 -15.98
CA ALA A 63 12.24 -17.48 -16.95
C ALA A 63 11.86 -16.49 -18.05
N THR A 64 11.49 -17.02 -19.21
CA THR A 64 10.67 -16.34 -20.22
C THR A 64 9.44 -17.21 -20.51
N ARG A 65 8.30 -16.58 -20.78
CA ARG A 65 7.01 -17.23 -21.09
C ARG A 65 6.27 -16.44 -22.16
N GLU A 66 5.54 -17.13 -23.02
CA GLU A 66 4.40 -16.53 -23.72
C GLU A 66 3.30 -16.24 -22.69
N THR A 67 2.80 -15.01 -22.65
CA THR A 67 1.85 -14.55 -21.61
C THR A 67 0.52 -15.31 -21.65
N THR A 68 0.13 -15.79 -22.83
CA THR A 68 -1.06 -16.64 -23.05
C THR A 68 -0.88 -18.10 -22.58
N LYS A 69 0.33 -18.52 -22.21
CA LYS A 69 0.67 -19.88 -21.77
C LYS A 69 1.12 -19.95 -20.30
N THR A 70 0.94 -18.87 -19.54
CA THR A 70 1.31 -18.76 -18.12
C THR A 70 0.15 -18.19 -17.30
N THR A 71 0.34 -18.01 -16.00
CA THR A 71 -0.69 -17.51 -15.08
C THR A 71 -0.14 -16.47 -14.11
N VAL A 72 -1.02 -15.62 -13.56
CA VAL A 72 -0.68 -14.68 -12.48
C VAL A 72 0.05 -15.39 -11.32
N GLY A 73 -0.34 -16.62 -11.00
CA GLY A 73 0.30 -17.46 -10.00
C GLY A 73 1.74 -17.85 -10.40
N GLU A 74 1.92 -18.50 -11.56
CA GLU A 74 3.26 -18.91 -12.02
C GLU A 74 4.23 -17.73 -12.09
N LEU A 75 3.79 -16.57 -12.61
CA LEU A 75 4.61 -15.37 -12.68
C LEU A 75 4.99 -14.85 -11.29
N ALA A 76 4.07 -14.80 -10.34
CA ALA A 76 4.38 -14.43 -8.96
C ALA A 76 5.38 -15.39 -8.30
N GLU A 77 5.24 -16.71 -8.52
CA GLU A 77 6.17 -17.71 -8.00
C GLU A 77 7.57 -17.58 -8.61
N LEU A 78 7.66 -17.26 -9.91
CA LEU A 78 8.93 -16.99 -10.59
C LEU A 78 9.59 -15.72 -10.06
N MET A 79 8.83 -14.64 -9.86
CA MET A 79 9.32 -13.34 -9.38
C MET A 79 9.86 -13.42 -7.95
N VAL A 80 9.13 -14.06 -7.03
CA VAL A 80 9.51 -14.15 -5.60
C VAL A 80 10.43 -15.35 -5.32
N GLY A 81 10.33 -16.43 -6.11
CA GLY A 81 11.12 -17.66 -5.93
C GLY A 81 10.54 -18.64 -4.91
N ARG A 82 9.26 -18.50 -4.55
CA ARG A 82 8.49 -19.40 -3.68
C ARG A 82 7.01 -19.35 -4.08
N ARG A 83 6.19 -20.26 -3.55
CA ARG A 83 4.72 -20.15 -3.65
C ARG A 83 4.21 -18.85 -3.01
N VAL A 84 3.44 -18.06 -3.76
CA VAL A 84 2.86 -16.78 -3.32
C VAL A 84 1.35 -16.89 -3.19
N LEU A 85 0.78 -16.41 -2.09
CA LEU A 85 -0.66 -16.26 -1.94
C LEU A 85 -1.12 -14.90 -2.51
N LEU A 86 -1.67 -14.92 -3.73
CA LEU A 86 -2.19 -13.73 -4.42
C LEU A 86 -3.38 -13.08 -3.69
N ARG A 87 -4.15 -13.88 -2.95
CA ARG A 87 -5.16 -13.44 -1.99
C ARG A 87 -4.86 -14.13 -0.67
N VAL A 88 -4.88 -13.38 0.43
CA VAL A 88 -4.71 -13.95 1.76
C VAL A 88 -6.08 -14.38 2.26
N GLU A 89 -6.20 -15.64 2.69
CA GLU A 89 -7.44 -16.13 3.31
C GLU A 89 -7.64 -15.47 4.68
N LYS A 90 -8.88 -15.07 4.96
CA LYS A 90 -9.31 -14.46 6.22
C LYS A 90 -10.63 -15.09 6.66
N GLY A 91 -10.81 -15.22 7.97
CA GLY A 91 -12.09 -15.64 8.56
C GLY A 91 -13.14 -14.51 8.56
N GLU A 92 -14.34 -14.83 9.03
CA GLU A 92 -15.30 -13.80 9.43
C GLU A 92 -14.72 -12.95 10.57
N ALA A 93 -14.94 -11.64 10.54
CA ALA A 93 -14.39 -10.72 11.53
C ALA A 93 -15.32 -10.60 12.75
N GLU A 94 -14.85 -11.00 13.93
CA GLU A 94 -15.55 -10.71 15.19
C GLU A 94 -15.46 -9.22 15.52
N ALA A 95 -16.50 -8.47 15.14
CA ALA A 95 -16.55 -7.02 15.31
C ALA A 95 -16.65 -6.61 16.79
N GLY A 96 -15.50 -6.24 17.37
CA GLY A 96 -15.42 -5.68 18.72
C GLY A 96 -16.00 -4.26 18.86
N GLY A 97 -15.92 -3.71 20.07
CA GLY A 97 -16.35 -2.34 20.36
C GLY A 97 -15.59 -1.29 19.54
N VAL A 98 -16.28 -0.22 19.15
CA VAL A 98 -15.80 0.83 18.24
C VAL A 98 -14.51 1.48 18.77
N LYS A 99 -13.39 1.25 18.08
CA LYS A 99 -12.04 1.78 18.43
C LYS A 99 -11.79 3.18 17.88
N LEU A 100 -12.04 3.36 16.59
CA LEU A 100 -12.02 4.66 15.91
C LEU A 100 -13.44 5.00 15.49
N ALA A 101 -13.84 6.24 15.74
CA ALA A 101 -15.08 6.79 15.21
C ALA A 101 -14.81 8.21 14.74
N VAL A 102 -15.16 8.50 13.48
CA VAL A 102 -14.95 9.81 12.84
C VAL A 102 -16.26 10.25 12.21
N LYS A 103 -16.60 11.52 12.40
CA LYS A 103 -17.89 12.12 12.04
C LYS A 103 -17.69 13.66 12.02
N ASN A 104 -18.21 14.40 11.03
CA ASN A 104 -17.84 15.80 10.68
C ASN A 104 -16.33 16.03 10.55
N LEU A 105 -15.60 15.06 10.00
CA LEU A 105 -14.32 15.40 9.38
C LEU A 105 -14.60 16.38 8.24
N THR A 106 -13.88 17.50 8.22
CA THR A 106 -13.97 18.52 7.17
C THR A 106 -12.56 18.99 6.85
N VAL A 107 -11.95 18.35 5.85
CA VAL A 107 -10.63 18.74 5.34
C VAL A 107 -10.81 19.83 4.28
N LYS A 108 -9.94 20.84 4.29
CA LYS A 108 -9.78 21.77 3.18
C LYS A 108 -8.40 21.58 2.55
N ASP A 109 -8.33 21.62 1.23
CA ASP A 109 -7.05 21.62 0.53
C ASP A 109 -6.34 22.98 0.63
N SER A 110 -5.12 23.07 0.10
CA SER A 110 -4.31 24.31 0.07
C SER A 110 -4.92 25.45 -0.76
N ARG A 111 -6.04 25.23 -1.45
CA ARG A 111 -6.81 26.21 -2.23
C ARG A 111 -8.15 26.56 -1.56
N GLY A 112 -8.43 25.98 -0.39
CA GLY A 112 -9.67 26.18 0.38
C GLY A 112 -10.85 25.30 -0.05
N VAL A 113 -10.67 24.40 -1.01
CA VAL A 113 -11.70 23.47 -1.48
C VAL A 113 -11.99 22.45 -0.38
N THR A 114 -13.26 22.23 -0.07
CA THR A 114 -13.68 21.31 1.00
C THR A 114 -13.82 19.89 0.46
N MET A 115 -13.15 18.94 1.13
CA MET A 115 -12.93 17.57 0.64
C MET A 115 -13.61 16.48 1.47
N VAL A 116 -14.32 16.82 2.57
CA VAL A 116 -15.16 15.90 3.38
C VAL A 116 -16.32 16.68 4.04
N ASP A 117 -17.54 16.11 4.09
CA ASP A 117 -18.70 16.66 4.84
C ASP A 117 -19.67 15.57 5.37
N GLY A 118 -20.18 15.72 6.61
CA GLY A 118 -21.41 15.04 7.08
C GLY A 118 -21.45 14.37 8.49
N LYS A 119 -21.82 15.12 9.56
CA LYS A 119 -22.48 14.63 10.81
C LYS A 119 -21.51 14.31 12.01
N PRO A 120 -21.54 14.74 13.32
CA PRO A 120 -20.29 14.95 14.12
C PRO A 120 -19.74 13.94 15.17
N ILE A 121 -18.40 13.93 15.34
CA ILE A 121 -17.50 13.49 16.45
C ILE A 121 -16.32 14.47 16.53
N ASP A 122 -15.79 14.65 17.73
CA ASP A 122 -14.64 15.51 18.01
C ASP A 122 -13.29 14.87 17.61
N LEU A 123 -12.82 15.23 16.41
CA LEU A 123 -11.39 15.29 16.06
C LEU A 123 -10.98 16.76 15.84
N THR A 124 -11.46 17.69 16.67
CA THR A 124 -11.16 19.11 16.47
C THR A 124 -9.68 19.40 16.69
N GLY A 125 -9.15 20.36 15.92
CA GLY A 125 -7.72 20.61 15.79
C GLY A 125 -7.07 21.13 17.07
N ALA A 126 -6.52 20.21 17.86
CA ALA A 126 -5.66 20.48 19.01
C ALA A 126 -4.74 19.29 19.34
N ALA A 127 -5.18 18.06 19.09
CA ALA A 127 -4.41 16.85 19.38
C ALA A 127 -3.12 16.77 18.54
N ASP A 128 -1.99 16.63 19.23
CA ASP A 128 -0.67 16.46 18.60
C ASP A 128 -0.53 15.04 18.02
N PRO A 129 0.21 14.82 16.92
CA PRO A 129 0.47 13.46 16.41
C PRO A 129 1.13 12.51 17.42
N GLY A 130 1.89 13.02 18.40
CA GLY A 130 2.39 12.25 19.54
C GLY A 130 1.27 11.82 20.49
N GLU A 131 0.41 12.75 20.92
CA GLU A 131 -0.76 12.44 21.76
C GLU A 131 -1.68 11.39 21.11
N LEU A 132 -1.84 11.44 19.79
CA LEU A 132 -2.58 10.43 19.04
C LEU A 132 -1.89 9.05 19.07
N ARG A 133 -0.55 9.00 18.98
CA ARG A 133 0.24 7.76 19.13
C ARG A 133 0.14 7.20 20.56
N ASP A 134 0.25 8.04 21.59
CA ASP A 134 0.04 7.66 23.00
C ASP A 134 -1.35 7.07 23.24
N ARG A 135 -2.36 7.60 22.52
CA ARG A 135 -3.75 7.11 22.52
C ARG A 135 -3.96 5.87 21.65
N GLY A 136 -2.90 5.30 21.09
CA GLY A 136 -2.92 4.04 20.33
C GLY A 136 -3.34 4.17 18.87
N LEU A 137 -3.19 5.35 18.25
CA LEU A 137 -3.36 5.55 16.81
C LEU A 137 -1.99 5.60 16.10
N ALA A 138 -1.72 4.64 15.23
CA ALA A 138 -0.55 4.65 14.36
C ALA A 138 -0.93 4.93 12.90
N HIS A 139 0.02 5.45 12.11
CA HIS A 139 -0.24 5.90 10.75
C HIS A 139 0.91 5.58 9.78
N VAL A 140 0.63 4.73 8.80
CA VAL A 140 1.49 4.45 7.64
C VAL A 140 1.01 5.32 6.48
N PRO A 141 1.72 6.39 6.08
CA PRO A 141 1.24 7.32 5.05
C PRO A 141 1.41 6.78 3.63
N GLU A 142 0.60 7.33 2.70
CA GLU A 142 0.65 7.02 1.26
C GLU A 142 2.00 7.39 0.63
N ASP A 143 2.58 8.52 1.04
CA ASP A 143 3.86 9.01 0.54
C ASP A 143 4.98 8.78 1.56
N ARG A 144 5.52 7.56 1.54
CA ARG A 144 6.68 7.17 2.35
C ARG A 144 7.95 8.00 2.10
N HIS A 145 8.06 8.74 1.00
CA HIS A 145 9.26 9.52 0.65
C HIS A 145 9.20 10.97 1.13
N HIS A 146 8.01 11.58 1.20
CA HIS A 146 7.83 12.93 1.71
C HIS A 146 7.47 12.98 3.20
N VAL A 147 6.74 11.99 3.73
CA VAL A 147 6.24 12.02 5.13
C VAL A 147 6.47 10.74 5.94
N GLY A 148 6.81 9.60 5.33
CA GLY A 148 7.04 8.34 6.06
C GLY A 148 8.47 8.10 6.56
N LEU A 149 9.48 8.59 5.82
CA LEU A 149 10.91 8.27 6.00
C LEU A 149 11.80 9.49 5.75
N VAL A 150 12.96 9.51 6.40
CA VAL A 150 14.08 10.42 6.09
C VAL A 150 15.13 9.63 5.31
N LEU A 151 15.10 9.74 3.98
CA LEU A 151 15.92 8.91 3.07
C LEU A 151 17.45 9.04 3.29
N ALA A 152 17.91 10.14 3.87
CA ALA A 152 19.33 10.42 4.13
C ALA A 152 19.90 9.76 5.40
N PHE A 153 19.03 9.31 6.31
CA PHE A 153 19.35 8.67 7.59
C PHE A 153 19.58 7.15 7.44
N GLU A 154 20.26 6.53 8.41
CA GLU A 154 20.37 5.07 8.58
C GLU A 154 18.97 4.45 8.86
N GLU A 155 18.81 3.14 8.67
CA GLU A 155 17.53 2.45 8.89
C GLU A 155 17.10 2.49 10.36
N ASN A 156 18.05 2.32 11.30
CA ASN A 156 17.79 2.42 12.73
C ASN A 156 17.37 3.82 13.20
N GLU A 157 17.70 4.87 12.46
CA GLU A 157 17.21 6.22 12.72
C GLU A 157 15.78 6.40 12.18
N ASN A 158 15.43 5.69 11.09
CA ASN A 158 14.08 5.70 10.50
C ASN A 158 13.07 4.85 11.27
N SER A 159 13.52 3.75 11.89
CA SER A 159 12.70 2.77 12.62
C SER A 159 12.10 3.32 13.93
N ILE A 160 12.54 4.50 14.40
CA ILE A 160 12.08 5.16 15.62
C ILE A 160 11.41 6.54 15.39
N LEU A 161 11.29 7.02 14.14
CA LEU A 161 10.73 8.35 13.87
C LEU A 161 9.31 8.51 14.45
N GLY A 162 9.11 9.56 15.25
CA GLY A 162 7.84 9.80 15.96
C GLY A 162 7.66 9.02 17.27
N TYR A 163 8.62 8.15 17.63
CA TYR A 163 8.68 7.35 18.87
C TYR A 163 10.05 7.44 19.58
N HIS A 164 10.94 8.32 19.11
CA HIS A 164 12.32 8.55 19.55
C HIS A 164 12.49 9.03 21.01
N ASP A 165 11.38 9.41 21.63
CA ASP A 165 11.19 9.90 22.98
C ASP A 165 10.68 8.80 23.94
N ASP A 166 10.41 7.59 23.44
CA ASP A 166 10.15 6.41 24.26
C ASP A 166 11.37 6.10 25.17
N PRO A 167 11.18 5.89 26.49
CA PRO A 167 12.27 5.62 27.42
C PRO A 167 13.21 4.48 27.04
N ARG A 168 12.79 3.51 26.21
CA ARG A 168 13.64 2.40 25.72
C ARG A 168 14.78 2.88 24.81
N TYR A 169 14.66 4.07 24.22
CA TYR A 169 15.66 4.68 23.34
C TYR A 169 16.47 5.80 24.03
N LEU A 170 16.33 5.99 25.35
CA LEU A 170 16.93 7.12 26.08
C LEU A 170 18.00 6.69 27.10
N LYS A 171 19.17 7.32 27.03
CA LYS A 171 20.32 7.16 27.94
C LYS A 171 20.50 8.43 28.78
N GLY A 172 19.49 8.77 29.59
CA GLY A 172 19.40 10.07 30.24
C GLY A 172 19.00 11.16 29.24
N PRO A 173 19.74 12.28 29.11
CA PRO A 173 19.39 13.37 28.19
C PRO A 173 19.82 13.13 26.73
N PHE A 174 20.23 11.90 26.37
CA PHE A 174 20.73 11.53 25.05
C PHE A 174 20.03 10.26 24.54
N LEU A 175 20.06 10.03 23.22
CA LEU A 175 19.59 8.78 22.62
C LEU A 175 20.55 7.62 22.95
N ASP A 176 20.00 6.44 23.25
CA ASP A 176 20.76 5.19 23.36
C ASP A 176 20.88 4.52 21.99
N ILE A 177 21.89 4.94 21.23
CA ILE A 177 22.12 4.51 19.85
C ILE A 177 22.27 2.98 19.72
N ASP A 178 22.74 2.29 20.76
CA ASP A 178 22.90 0.84 20.72
C ASP A 178 21.55 0.13 20.94
N ALA A 179 20.72 0.58 21.89
CA ALA A 179 19.35 0.07 22.04
C ALA A 179 18.49 0.29 20.78
N ILE A 180 18.62 1.48 20.15
CA ILE A 180 17.95 1.81 18.88
C ILE A 180 18.39 0.84 17.77
N ARG A 181 19.67 0.47 17.71
CA ARG A 181 20.18 -0.48 16.70
C ARG A 181 19.78 -1.92 16.98
N ASP A 182 19.65 -2.32 18.24
CA ASP A 182 19.24 -3.67 18.61
C ASP A 182 17.74 -3.88 18.30
N ASP A 183 16.89 -2.91 18.63
CA ASP A 183 15.48 -2.86 18.21
C ASP A 183 15.31 -2.86 16.68
N ALA A 184 16.11 -2.05 15.97
CA ALA A 184 16.10 -2.03 14.51
C ALA A 184 16.48 -3.40 13.90
N ARG A 185 17.44 -4.12 14.48
CA ARG A 185 17.77 -5.50 14.05
C ARG A 185 16.64 -6.49 14.33
N GLU A 186 15.92 -6.36 15.44
CA GLU A 186 14.73 -7.18 15.69
C GLU A 186 13.64 -6.89 14.65
N LYS A 187 13.35 -5.62 14.35
CA LYS A 187 12.42 -5.21 13.29
C LYS A 187 12.84 -5.76 11.92
N ILE A 188 14.12 -5.63 11.55
CA ILE A 188 14.67 -6.21 10.32
C ILE A 188 14.40 -7.71 10.21
N ALA A 189 14.68 -8.48 11.28
CA ALA A 189 14.47 -9.92 11.30
C ALA A 189 12.98 -10.30 11.27
N LYS A 190 12.14 -9.61 12.04
CA LYS A 190 10.71 -9.86 12.19
C LYS A 190 9.90 -9.49 10.95
N TYR A 191 10.38 -8.53 10.14
CA TYR A 191 9.71 -8.07 8.92
C TYR A 191 10.41 -8.51 7.61
N ASP A 192 11.52 -9.27 7.71
CA ASP A 192 12.33 -9.71 6.56
C ASP A 192 12.76 -8.51 5.68
N ILE A 193 13.28 -7.45 6.32
CA ILE A 193 13.73 -6.23 5.65
C ILE A 193 15.10 -6.52 5.03
N ARG A 194 15.27 -6.15 3.75
CA ARG A 194 16.46 -6.49 2.95
C ARG A 194 17.08 -5.26 2.25
N PRO A 195 18.41 -5.12 2.26
CA PRO A 195 19.39 -5.98 2.95
C PRO A 195 19.28 -5.85 4.48
N ALA A 196 19.73 -6.87 5.21
CA ALA A 196 19.63 -6.94 6.66
C ALA A 196 20.73 -6.11 7.36
N ASP A 197 20.73 -4.80 7.12
CA ASP A 197 21.71 -3.85 7.65
C ASP A 197 21.00 -2.62 8.22
N CYS A 198 20.88 -2.57 9.55
CA CYS A 198 20.30 -1.45 10.30
C CYS A 198 21.04 -0.11 10.12
N ARG A 199 22.23 -0.13 9.51
CA ARG A 199 23.08 1.05 9.26
C ARG A 199 23.11 1.48 7.79
N LEU A 200 22.43 0.76 6.91
CA LEU A 200 22.26 1.21 5.54
C LEU A 200 21.34 2.43 5.50
N LYS A 201 21.65 3.41 4.64
CA LYS A 201 20.76 4.57 4.42
C LYS A 201 19.47 4.16 3.75
N THR A 202 18.35 4.68 4.22
CA THR A 202 17.01 4.28 3.77
C THR A 202 16.77 4.51 2.26
N ALA A 203 17.46 5.49 1.66
CA ALA A 203 17.52 5.69 0.20
C ALA A 203 17.98 4.44 -0.60
N ASN A 204 18.79 3.56 -0.01
CA ASN A 204 19.41 2.41 -0.68
C ASN A 204 18.60 1.11 -0.54
N PHE A 205 17.47 1.13 0.16
CA PHE A 205 16.51 0.01 0.21
C PHE A 205 15.54 0.10 -0.96
N SER A 206 15.06 -1.05 -1.47
CA SER A 206 13.99 -1.05 -2.49
C SER A 206 12.67 -0.55 -1.90
N GLY A 207 11.75 -0.06 -2.75
CA GLY A 207 10.46 0.50 -2.32
C GLY A 207 9.64 -0.40 -1.38
N GLY A 208 9.64 -1.72 -1.63
CA GLY A 208 9.00 -2.69 -0.75
C GLY A 208 9.67 -2.84 0.63
N ASN A 209 10.99 -2.69 0.72
CA ASN A 209 11.70 -2.73 2.00
C ASN A 209 11.59 -1.38 2.75
N GLN A 210 11.58 -0.25 2.05
CA GLN A 210 11.20 1.04 2.62
C GLN A 210 9.80 1.00 3.22
N GLN A 211 8.82 0.42 2.52
CA GLN A 211 7.46 0.23 3.04
C GLN A 211 7.44 -0.69 4.28
N LYS A 212 8.22 -1.78 4.29
CA LYS A 212 8.39 -2.65 5.46
C LYS A 212 8.98 -1.93 6.68
N ILE A 213 9.95 -1.01 6.50
CA ILE A 213 10.52 -0.20 7.60
C ILE A 213 9.43 0.66 8.26
N VAL A 214 8.62 1.36 7.46
CA VAL A 214 7.48 2.16 7.98
C VAL A 214 6.48 1.27 8.71
N LEU A 215 6.06 0.16 8.10
CA LEU A 215 5.13 -0.78 8.74
C LEU A 215 5.70 -1.38 10.04
N ALA A 216 6.97 -1.77 10.08
CA ALA A 216 7.61 -2.30 11.27
C ALA A 216 7.67 -1.26 12.40
N ARG A 217 7.89 0.02 12.09
CA ARG A 217 7.85 1.10 13.08
C ARG A 217 6.46 1.30 13.67
N GLU A 218 5.43 1.39 12.82
CA GLU A 218 4.07 1.70 13.25
C GLU A 218 3.35 0.50 13.91
N MET A 219 3.60 -0.73 13.44
CA MET A 219 2.90 -1.94 13.93
C MET A 219 3.47 -2.49 15.25
N GLU A 220 4.77 -2.32 15.50
CA GLU A 220 5.43 -2.84 16.72
C GLU A 220 5.11 -2.05 18.00
N GLN A 221 4.32 -0.99 17.88
CA GLN A 221 3.79 -0.22 19.00
C GLN A 221 2.43 -0.75 19.49
N ASP A 222 2.01 -1.90 18.97
CA ASP A 222 0.74 -2.59 19.27
C ASP A 222 -0.53 -1.71 19.19
N PRO A 223 -0.65 -0.79 18.20
CA PRO A 223 -1.63 0.28 18.22
C PRO A 223 -3.07 -0.27 18.15
N GLY A 224 -3.98 0.31 18.93
CA GLY A 224 -5.41 -0.05 18.94
C GLY A 224 -6.13 0.31 17.64
N VAL A 225 -5.61 1.30 16.91
CA VAL A 225 -6.07 1.75 15.60
C VAL A 225 -4.86 1.95 14.68
N LEU A 226 -4.89 1.37 13.48
CA LEU A 226 -3.88 1.58 12.45
C LEU A 226 -4.55 2.16 11.19
N ILE A 227 -4.08 3.32 10.72
CA ILE A 227 -4.45 3.89 9.41
C ILE A 227 -3.31 3.61 8.43
N VAL A 228 -3.64 3.11 7.24
CA VAL A 228 -2.66 2.70 6.21
C VAL A 228 -3.04 3.25 4.85
N GLY A 229 -2.30 4.27 4.42
CA GLY A 229 -2.35 4.84 3.09
C GLY A 229 -1.53 4.02 2.08
N GLN A 230 -2.18 3.65 0.96
CA GLN A 230 -1.62 2.97 -0.20
C GLN A 230 -0.58 1.86 0.14
N PRO A 231 -0.94 0.85 0.96
CA PRO A 231 0.01 -0.07 1.59
C PRO A 231 1.02 -0.73 0.65
N THR A 232 0.62 -0.98 -0.60
CA THR A 232 1.37 -1.75 -1.58
C THR A 232 1.88 -0.96 -2.78
N ARG A 233 1.83 0.38 -2.74
CA ARG A 233 2.25 1.20 -3.89
C ARG A 233 3.76 1.13 -4.13
N GLY A 234 4.14 0.59 -5.28
CA GLY A 234 5.54 0.43 -5.68
C GLY A 234 6.28 -0.61 -4.84
N VAL A 235 5.64 -1.74 -4.55
CA VAL A 235 6.23 -2.90 -3.85
C VAL A 235 5.97 -4.18 -4.64
N ASP A 236 6.94 -5.08 -4.68
CA ASP A 236 6.78 -6.36 -5.40
C ASP A 236 5.73 -7.28 -4.77
N VAL A 237 5.25 -8.27 -5.53
CA VAL A 237 4.18 -9.19 -5.09
C VAL A 237 4.52 -10.00 -3.82
N GLY A 238 5.80 -10.19 -3.51
CA GLY A 238 6.24 -10.81 -2.24
C GLY A 238 6.11 -9.87 -1.05
N ALA A 239 6.37 -8.58 -1.26
CA ALA A 239 6.04 -7.53 -0.30
C ALA A 239 4.51 -7.34 -0.16
N ILE A 240 3.72 -7.42 -1.23
CA ILE A 240 2.24 -7.41 -1.17
C ILE A 240 1.72 -8.50 -0.24
N GLU A 241 2.11 -9.76 -0.48
CA GLU A 241 1.71 -10.90 0.34
C GLU A 241 2.08 -10.70 1.83
N PHE A 242 3.28 -10.18 2.10
CA PHE A 242 3.75 -9.91 3.46
C PHE A 242 2.91 -8.84 4.16
N ILE A 243 2.65 -7.71 3.50
CA ILE A 243 1.90 -6.59 4.05
C ILE A 243 0.46 -7.01 4.33
N HIS A 244 -0.18 -7.71 3.38
CA HIS A 244 -1.56 -8.19 3.54
C HIS A 244 -1.70 -9.14 4.74
N LYS A 245 -0.75 -10.09 4.91
CA LYS A 245 -0.71 -10.98 6.07
C LYS A 245 -0.54 -10.24 7.39
N ARG A 246 0.27 -9.18 7.44
CA ARG A 246 0.45 -8.36 8.65
C ARG A 246 -0.80 -7.55 9.01
N LEU A 247 -1.49 -6.99 8.02
CA LEU A 247 -2.73 -6.21 8.23
C LEU A 247 -3.89 -7.11 8.70
N ILE A 248 -4.06 -8.29 8.10
CA ILE A 248 -5.06 -9.28 8.55
C ILE A 248 -4.75 -9.77 9.96
N ALA A 249 -3.49 -10.09 10.28
CA ALA A 249 -3.11 -10.51 11.63
C ALA A 249 -3.41 -9.47 12.72
N MET A 250 -3.30 -8.16 12.43
CA MET A 250 -3.72 -7.11 13.36
C MET A 250 -5.24 -7.01 13.52
N ARG A 251 -6.00 -7.15 12.42
CA ARG A 251 -7.47 -7.23 12.48
C ARG A 251 -7.90 -8.42 13.33
N ASP A 252 -7.29 -9.58 13.15
CA ASP A 252 -7.58 -10.81 13.89
C ASP A 252 -7.19 -10.71 15.39
N GLN A 253 -6.32 -9.77 15.76
CA GLN A 253 -6.01 -9.38 17.15
C GLN A 253 -7.01 -8.35 17.74
N GLY A 254 -8.09 -8.03 17.03
CA GLY A 254 -9.09 -7.06 17.47
C GLY A 254 -8.64 -5.59 17.40
N LYS A 255 -7.59 -5.29 16.63
CA LYS A 255 -7.18 -3.91 16.30
C LYS A 255 -8.07 -3.38 15.16
N ALA A 256 -8.39 -2.10 15.17
CA ALA A 256 -9.10 -1.49 14.03
C ALA A 256 -8.11 -1.06 12.95
N VAL A 257 -8.27 -1.59 11.73
CA VAL A 257 -7.41 -1.24 10.58
C VAL A 257 -8.22 -0.50 9.53
N LEU A 258 -7.80 0.71 9.18
CA LEU A 258 -8.37 1.50 8.09
C LEU A 258 -7.37 1.54 6.93
N VAL A 259 -7.66 0.80 5.85
CA VAL A 259 -6.87 0.81 4.62
C VAL A 259 -7.45 1.81 3.62
N VAL A 260 -6.63 2.72 3.13
CA VAL A 260 -6.95 3.64 2.04
C VAL A 260 -6.14 3.22 0.83
N SER A 261 -6.79 2.79 -0.25
CA SER A 261 -6.11 2.32 -1.47
C SER A 261 -6.90 2.64 -2.74
N VAL A 262 -6.26 2.45 -3.88
CA VAL A 262 -6.86 2.55 -5.23
C VAL A 262 -6.84 1.20 -5.97
N GLU A 263 -6.13 0.20 -5.43
CA GLU A 263 -6.03 -1.14 -6.01
C GLU A 263 -7.21 -2.00 -5.51
N LEU A 264 -8.22 -2.21 -6.36
CA LEU A 264 -9.49 -2.83 -5.93
C LEU A 264 -9.34 -4.26 -5.38
N ASP A 265 -8.38 -5.04 -5.89
CA ASP A 265 -8.10 -6.39 -5.38
C ASP A 265 -7.52 -6.37 -3.96
N GLU A 266 -6.71 -5.37 -3.60
CA GLU A 266 -6.24 -5.19 -2.23
C GLU A 266 -7.40 -4.88 -1.28
N ILE A 267 -8.28 -3.95 -1.68
CA ILE A 267 -9.45 -3.58 -0.88
C ILE A 267 -10.37 -4.79 -0.66
N ARG A 268 -10.62 -5.59 -1.71
CA ARG A 268 -11.48 -6.80 -1.65
C ARG A 268 -10.78 -8.01 -0.99
N SER A 269 -9.47 -8.00 -0.88
CA SER A 269 -8.68 -8.97 -0.10
C SER A 269 -8.74 -8.66 1.39
N LEU A 270 -8.47 -7.40 1.77
CA LEU A 270 -8.30 -6.98 3.16
C LEU A 270 -9.61 -6.64 3.86
N SER A 271 -10.42 -5.76 3.27
CA SER A 271 -11.49 -5.05 3.99
C SER A 271 -12.69 -5.94 4.28
N ASP A 272 -13.25 -5.84 5.49
CA ASP A 272 -14.53 -6.48 5.85
C ASP A 272 -15.72 -5.55 5.58
N ARG A 273 -15.46 -4.23 5.49
CA ARG A 273 -16.38 -3.18 5.04
C ARG A 273 -15.61 -2.20 4.15
N ILE A 274 -16.19 -1.81 3.02
CA ILE A 274 -15.60 -0.92 2.02
C ILE A 274 -16.43 0.35 1.99
N LEU A 275 -15.80 1.50 2.24
CA LEU A 275 -16.41 2.83 2.09
C LEU A 275 -15.88 3.44 0.79
N VAL A 276 -16.77 3.77 -0.15
CA VAL A 276 -16.40 4.40 -1.42
C VAL A 276 -16.58 5.91 -1.33
N MET A 277 -15.53 6.65 -1.70
CA MET A 277 -15.52 8.11 -1.68
C MET A 277 -15.41 8.69 -3.10
N PHE A 278 -16.29 9.64 -3.43
CA PHE A 278 -16.26 10.42 -4.67
C PHE A 278 -16.54 11.89 -4.37
N ALA A 279 -15.90 12.81 -5.11
CA ALA A 279 -16.06 14.27 -4.96
C ALA A 279 -16.00 14.80 -3.50
N GLY A 280 -15.21 14.14 -2.63
CA GLY A 280 -15.08 14.49 -1.22
C GLY A 280 -16.28 14.09 -0.34
N ARG A 281 -17.02 13.03 -0.71
CA ARG A 281 -18.13 12.46 0.07
C ARG A 281 -18.11 10.94 0.01
N ILE A 282 -18.53 10.28 1.09
CA ILE A 282 -18.81 8.84 1.06
C ILE A 282 -20.13 8.66 0.31
N VAL A 283 -20.08 7.99 -0.85
CA VAL A 283 -21.22 7.74 -1.75
C VAL A 283 -21.81 6.33 -1.58
N GLY A 284 -21.13 5.44 -0.84
CA GLY A 284 -21.66 4.12 -0.55
C GLY A 284 -20.78 3.30 0.39
N GLU A 285 -21.42 2.31 1.01
CA GLU A 285 -20.77 1.22 1.74
C GLU A 285 -21.06 -0.11 1.03
N ARG A 286 -20.10 -1.05 1.09
CA ARG A 286 -20.17 -2.42 0.55
C ARG A 286 -19.38 -3.41 1.40
N GLY A 287 -19.61 -4.72 1.25
CA GLY A 287 -18.71 -5.76 1.74
C GLY A 287 -17.67 -6.20 0.70
N PRO A 288 -16.76 -7.12 1.05
CA PRO A 288 -15.71 -7.64 0.17
C PRO A 288 -16.22 -8.43 -1.04
N GLU A 289 -17.47 -8.84 -1.05
CA GLU A 289 -18.15 -9.53 -2.15
C GLU A 289 -18.43 -8.63 -3.36
N ALA A 290 -18.43 -7.31 -3.19
CA ALA A 290 -18.70 -6.34 -4.25
C ALA A 290 -17.76 -6.51 -5.46
N SER A 291 -18.28 -6.21 -6.65
CA SER A 291 -17.53 -6.34 -7.90
C SER A 291 -16.67 -5.11 -8.18
N GLU A 292 -15.57 -5.29 -8.94
CA GLU A 292 -14.75 -4.16 -9.40
C GLU A 292 -15.56 -3.13 -10.20
N GLY A 293 -16.51 -3.59 -11.03
CA GLY A 293 -17.38 -2.71 -11.81
C GLY A 293 -18.31 -1.88 -10.93
N GLU A 294 -18.89 -2.49 -9.88
CA GLU A 294 -19.74 -1.78 -8.91
C GLU A 294 -18.95 -0.75 -8.09
N LEU A 295 -17.79 -1.14 -7.57
CA LEU A 295 -16.92 -0.23 -6.83
C LEU A 295 -16.41 0.90 -7.75
N GLY A 296 -16.06 0.60 -9.00
CA GLY A 296 -15.66 1.57 -10.01
C GLY A 296 -16.77 2.56 -10.38
N LEU A 297 -18.04 2.11 -10.48
CA LEU A 297 -19.19 2.99 -10.70
C LEU A 297 -19.41 3.94 -9.53
N LEU A 298 -19.35 3.46 -8.30
CA LEU A 298 -19.40 4.30 -7.10
C LEU A 298 -18.22 5.30 -7.05
N MET A 299 -17.00 4.86 -7.41
CA MET A 299 -15.82 5.74 -7.52
C MET A 299 -15.93 6.78 -8.64
N ALA A 300 -16.83 6.60 -9.60
CA ALA A 300 -17.18 7.58 -10.63
C ALA A 300 -18.39 8.47 -10.25
N GLY A 301 -18.96 8.30 -9.05
CA GLY A 301 -20.14 9.03 -8.58
C GLY A 301 -21.48 8.47 -9.08
N VAL A 302 -21.48 7.30 -9.73
CA VAL A 302 -22.70 6.63 -10.21
C VAL A 302 -23.31 5.83 -9.06
N GLU A 303 -24.02 6.53 -8.18
CA GLU A 303 -24.96 5.91 -7.24
C GLU A 303 -26.09 5.23 -8.02
N HIS A 304 -26.44 3.99 -7.66
CA HIS A 304 -27.27 3.12 -8.51
C HIS A 304 -28.77 3.48 -8.45
N ARG A 305 -29.16 4.64 -9.03
CA ARG A 305 -30.57 5.05 -9.11
C ARG A 305 -31.01 5.82 -10.37
N GLU A 306 -30.25 5.77 -11.45
CA GLU A 306 -30.82 5.92 -12.79
C GLU A 306 -31.17 4.52 -13.32
N ALA A 307 -32.40 4.08 -13.02
CA ALA A 307 -33.05 3.00 -13.75
C ALA A 307 -33.57 3.56 -15.08
N ALA A 308 -33.69 2.70 -16.10
CA ALA A 308 -33.98 3.13 -17.45
C ALA A 308 -35.36 3.81 -17.62
N GLU A 309 -35.34 4.98 -18.29
CA GLU A 309 -36.43 5.55 -19.09
C GLU A 309 -35.88 5.88 -20.50
#